data_AF-A0A2W5ZAS6-F1
#
_entry.id   AF-A0A2W5ZAS6-F1
#
_cell.length_a   1.000
_cell.length_b   1.000
_cell.length_c   1.000
_cell.angle_alpha   90.00
_cell.angle_beta   90.00
_cell.angle_gamma   90.00
#
_symmetry.space_group_name_H-M   'P 1'
#
loop_
_entity.id
_entity.type
_entity.pdbx_description
1 polymer ?
#
loop_
_entity_poly.entity_id
_entity_poly.type
_entity_poly.pdbx_seq_one_letter_code
_entity_poly.pdbx_strand_id
1 'polypeptide(L)' 'MANKITEDDLGLLSELGVSAEVAQTGSRTAREQRIIAGFEEIERFVEEHDKIPQHGEQNEIFERLYAV' A
#
# COMPACT_ATOMS: atom_id res chain seq x y z
N MET A 1 -11.54 -4.63 1.74
CA MET A 1 -11.23 -5.26 3.04
C MET A 1 -10.59 -6.62 2.75
N ALA A 2 -9.37 -6.88 3.21
CA ALA A 2 -8.74 -8.18 3.01
C ALA A 2 -9.56 -9.26 3.74
N ASN A 3 -9.92 -10.35 3.04
CA ASN A 3 -10.57 -11.49 3.66
C ASN A 3 -9.58 -12.14 4.64
N LYS A 4 -9.98 -12.26 5.90
CA LYS A 4 -9.16 -12.94 6.91
C LYS A 4 -9.15 -14.43 6.61
N ILE A 5 -7.98 -15.04 6.64
CA ILE A 5 -7.80 -16.49 6.56
C ILE A 5 -8.44 -17.11 7.82
N THR A 6 -9.35 -18.05 7.61
CA THR A 6 -10.07 -18.78 8.68
C THR A 6 -9.34 -20.08 9.05
N GLU A 7 -9.73 -20.70 10.15
CA GLU A 7 -9.17 -22.00 10.57
C GLU A 7 -9.45 -23.09 9.52
N ASP A 8 -10.61 -23.05 8.88
CA ASP A 8 -10.98 -23.96 7.79
C ASP A 8 -10.04 -23.78 6.59
N ASP A 9 -9.68 -22.54 6.26
CA ASP A 9 -8.71 -22.25 5.18
C ASP A 9 -7.31 -22.81 5.51
N LEU A 10 -6.88 -22.72 6.79
CA LEU A 10 -5.60 -23.28 7.24
C LEU A 10 -5.59 -24.81 7.17
N GLY A 11 -6.71 -25.46 7.50
CA GLY A 11 -6.89 -26.91 7.37
C GLY A 11 -6.72 -27.39 5.93
N LEU A 12 -7.37 -26.70 4.98
CA LEU A 12 -7.26 -27.00 3.55
C LEU A 12 -5.84 -26.82 3.02
N LEU A 13 -5.11 -25.79 3.46
CA LEU A 13 -3.71 -25.58 3.09
C LEU A 13 -2.78 -26.69 3.60
N SER A 14 -3.01 -27.15 4.83
CA SER A 14 -2.28 -28.26 5.43
C SER A 14 -2.47 -29.57 4.67
N GLU A 15 -3.70 -29.87 4.23
CA GLU A 15 -3.99 -31.04 3.38
C GLU A 15 -3.26 -31.00 2.03
N LEU A 16 -3.01 -29.80 1.50
CA LEU A 16 -2.23 -29.58 0.27
C LEU A 16 -0.71 -29.61 0.52
N GLY A 17 -0.26 -29.77 1.77
CA GLY A 17 1.15 -29.71 2.16
C GLY A 17 1.74 -28.30 2.09
N VAL A 18 0.89 -27.26 2.08
CA VAL A 18 1.29 -25.85 2.01
C VAL A 18 1.25 -25.25 3.41
N SER A 19 2.41 -24.77 3.90
CA SER A 19 2.48 -24.03 5.16
C SER A 19 2.10 -22.56 4.95
N ALA A 20 1.13 -22.07 5.72
CA ALA A 20 0.78 -20.66 5.79
C ALA A 20 1.65 -19.95 6.84
N GLU A 21 2.96 -19.85 6.59
CA GLU A 21 3.81 -19.01 7.43
C GLU A 21 3.46 -17.54 7.16
N VAL A 22 2.93 -16.87 8.17
CA VAL A 22 2.84 -15.41 8.13
C VAL A 22 4.27 -14.91 8.14
N ALA A 23 4.74 -14.48 6.97
CA ALA A 23 6.04 -13.83 6.86
C ALA A 23 6.05 -12.69 7.89
N GLN A 24 6.88 -12.83 8.92
CA GLN A 24 7.20 -11.76 9.85
C GLN A 24 7.79 -10.64 9.01
N THR A 25 6.97 -9.65 8.66
CA THR A 25 7.46 -8.44 8.04
C THR A 25 8.33 -7.79 9.11
N GLY A 26 9.66 -7.93 8.99
CA GLY A 26 10.59 -7.17 9.81
C GLY A 26 10.26 -5.68 9.75
N SER A 27 10.76 -4.90 10.70
CA SER A 27 10.55 -3.45 10.67
C SER A 27 10.94 -2.91 9.30
N ARG A 28 10.02 -2.16 8.68
CA ARG A 28 10.27 -1.53 7.38
C ARG A 28 11.53 -0.69 7.49
N THR A 29 12.41 -0.82 6.51
CA THR A 29 13.57 0.06 6.36
C THR A 29 13.11 1.51 6.23
N ALA A 30 13.97 2.46 6.58
CA ALA A 30 13.65 3.89 6.41
C ALA A 30 13.27 4.25 4.96
N ARG A 31 13.80 3.51 3.97
CA ARG A 31 13.43 3.68 2.56
C ARG A 31 12.01 3.21 2.30
N GLU A 32 11.64 2.02 2.76
CA GLU A 32 10.28 1.50 2.60
C GLU A 32 9.25 2.41 3.28
N GLN A 33 9.54 2.91 4.49
CA GLN A 33 8.65 3.83 5.18
C GLN A 33 8.43 5.12 4.38
N ARG A 34 9.49 5.67 3.77
CA ARG A 34 9.37 6.87 2.92
C ARG A 34 8.54 6.60 1.67
N ILE A 35 8.67 5.42 1.06
CA ILE A 35 7.87 5.03 -0.10
C ILE A 35 6.40 4.90 0.28
N ILE A 36 6.11 4.23 1.40
CA ILE A 36 4.75 4.05 1.91
C ILE A 36 4.12 5.41 2.24
N ALA A 37 4.82 6.25 3.01
CA ALA A 37 4.34 7.58 3.36
C ALA A 37 4.07 8.44 2.12
N GLY A 38 4.96 8.42 1.12
CA GLY A 38 4.74 9.16 -0.13
C GLY A 38 3.53 8.64 -0.92
N PHE A 39 3.23 7.34 -0.85
CA PHE A 39 2.04 6.78 -1.47
C PHE A 39 0.76 7.18 -0.73
N GLU A 40 0.76 7.09 0.61
CA GLU A 40 -0.37 7.51 1.46
C GLU A 40 -0.69 9.01 1.29
N GLU A 41 0.33 9.85 1.04
CA GLU A 41 0.14 11.26 0.70
C GLU A 41 -0.60 11.44 -0.63
N ILE A 42 -0.31 10.62 -1.65
CA ILE A 42 -1.01 10.65 -2.95
C ILE A 42 -2.45 10.16 -2.79
N GLU A 43 -2.68 9.07 -2.05
CA GLU A 43 -4.03 8.55 -1.79
C GLU A 43 -4.91 9.64 -1.14
N ARG A 44 -4.39 10.30 -0.10
CA ARG A 44 -5.10 11.40 0.56
C ARG A 44 -5.39 12.56 -0.39
N PHE A 45 -4.43 12.93 -1.25
CA PHE A 45 -4.67 13.96 -2.26
C PHE A 45 -5.82 13.59 -3.20
N VAL A 46 -5.89 12.34 -3.65
CA VAL A 46 -6.97 11.85 -4.51
C VAL A 46 -8.31 11.89 -3.78
N GLU A 47 -8.35 11.50 -2.50
CA GLU A 47 -9.57 11.56 -1.68
C GLU A 47 -10.06 13.00 -1.45
N GLU A 48 -9.14 13.95 -1.23
CA GLU A 48 -9.46 15.35 -0.96
C GLU A 48 -9.86 16.14 -2.22
N HIS A 49 -9.21 15.86 -3.35
CA HIS A 49 -9.36 16.64 -4.58
C HIS A 49 -10.14 15.93 -5.69
N ASP A 50 -10.48 14.65 -5.52
CA ASP A 50 -11.14 13.79 -6.51
C ASP A 50 -10.40 13.76 -7.86
N LYS A 51 -9.08 13.96 -7.83
CA LYS A 51 -8.20 13.91 -9.01
C LYS A 51 -6.81 13.39 -8.63
N ILE A 52 -6.13 12.80 -9.61
CA ILE A 52 -4.71 12.47 -9.48
C ILE A 52 -3.84 13.72 -9.58
N PRO A 53 -2.64 13.75 -8.96
CA PRO A 53 -1.68 14.83 -9.13
C PRO A 53 -1.31 14.99 -10.62
N GLN A 54 -1.27 16.23 -11.13
CA GLN A 54 -0.98 16.50 -12.55
C GLN A 54 0.20 17.46 -12.71
N HIS A 55 0.94 17.33 -13.82
CA HIS A 55 1.97 18.30 -14.17
C HIS A 55 1.36 19.63 -14.63
N GLY A 56 1.94 20.74 -14.19
CA GLY A 56 1.56 22.08 -14.62
C GLY A 56 2.37 23.15 -13.90
N GLU A 57 2.74 24.23 -14.60
CA GLU A 57 3.49 25.35 -13.99
C GLU A 57 2.70 26.09 -12.93
N GLN A 58 1.36 26.06 -13.03
CA GLN A 58 0.44 26.67 -12.06
C GLN A 58 0.04 25.72 -10.93
N ASN A 59 0.42 24.45 -11.00
CA ASN A 59 0.06 23.47 -9.98
C ASN A 59 0.98 23.59 -8.78
N GLU A 60 0.46 23.23 -7.61
CA GLU A 60 1.20 23.38 -6.36
C GLU A 60 2.38 22.42 -6.29
N ILE A 61 3.28 22.67 -5.32
CA ILE A 61 4.51 21.90 -5.16
C ILE A 61 4.26 20.39 -5.03
N PHE A 62 3.16 20.01 -4.37
CA PHE A 62 2.76 18.62 -4.23
C PHE A 62 2.51 17.95 -5.59
N GLU A 63 1.67 18.54 -6.42
CA GLU A 63 1.35 18.01 -7.74
C GLU A 63 2.58 17.95 -8.64
N ARG A 64 3.46 18.95 -8.54
CA ARG A 64 4.71 18.96 -9.30
C ARG A 64 5.71 17.88 -8.89
N LEU A 65 5.69 17.45 -7.64
CA LEU A 65 6.58 16.40 -7.12
C LEU A 65 6.03 14.99 -7.37
N TYR A 66 4.70 14.83 -7.33
CA TYR A 66 4.05 13.51 -7.33
C TYR A 66 3.23 13.19 -8.59
N ALA A 67 3.08 14.12 -9.52
CA ALA A 67 2.49 13.81 -10.82
C ALA A 67 3.33 12.79 -11.60
N VAL A 68 2.64 11.90 -12.31
CA VAL A 68 3.18 10.75 -13.03
C VAL A 68 2.84 10.84 -14.52
#